data_AF-A0A6G3D4Y2-F1
#
_entry.id   AF-A0A6G3D4Y2-F1
#
_cell.length_a   1.000
_cell.length_b   1.000
_cell.length_c   1.000
_cell.angle_alpha   90.00
_cell.angle_beta   90.00
_cell.angle_gamma   90.00
#
_symmetry.space_group_name_H-M   'P 1'
#
loop_
_entity.id
_entity.type
_entity.pdbx_description
1 polymer ?
#
loop_
_entity_poly.entity_id
_entity_poly.type
_entity_poly.pdbx_seq_one_letter_code
_entity_poly.pdbx_strand_id
1 'polypeptide(L)' 'MLRYMSAYSSDQGLKVTDATGNGVEVDVATNLLNGTVRLSVLWTQEIYLHPDAAEQVAQSLLRAAERGRRIARPKPGA' A
#
# COMPACT_ATOMS: atom_id res chain seq x y z
N MET A 1 22.58 10.35 12.95
CA MET A 1 21.25 10.62 12.33
C MET A 1 20.43 9.33 12.38
N LEU A 2 19.51 9.18 13.34
CA LEU A 2 18.52 8.11 13.26
C LEU A 2 17.63 8.41 12.05
N ARG A 3 17.72 7.59 11.00
CA ARG A 3 16.66 7.56 9.99
C ARG A 3 15.39 7.18 10.75
N TYR A 4 14.40 8.07 10.79
CA TYR A 4 13.03 7.68 11.10
C TYR A 4 12.59 6.73 9.98
N MET A 5 12.93 5.45 10.10
CA MET A 5 12.38 4.42 9.24
C MET A 5 10.90 4.40 9.56
N SER A 6 10.09 4.88 8.62
CA SER A 6 8.64 4.70 8.68
C SER A 6 8.37 3.23 8.95
N ALA A 7 7.48 2.96 9.91
CA ALA A 7 7.00 1.60 10.16
C ALA A 7 6.29 1.02 8.92
N TYR A 8 5.98 1.85 7.93
CA TYR A 8 5.32 1.47 6.69
C TYR A 8 6.27 1.57 5.49
N SER A 9 6.25 0.54 4.65
CA SER A 9 6.84 0.58 3.32
C SER A 9 5.73 0.69 2.27
N SER A 10 5.59 1.88 1.69
CA SER A 10 4.68 2.20 0.58
C SER A 10 5.12 1.56 -0.74
N ASP A 11 4.15 1.26 -1.60
CA ASP A 11 4.37 0.87 -2.99
C ASP A 11 4.68 2.11 -3.83
N GLN A 12 5.98 2.37 -4.03
CA GLN A 12 6.47 3.50 -4.85
C GLN A 12 6.13 3.34 -6.34
N GLY A 13 5.76 2.14 -6.78
CA GLY A 13 5.35 1.86 -8.15
C GLY A 13 3.87 2.15 -8.42
N LEU A 14 3.06 2.32 -7.37
CA LEU A 14 1.64 2.64 -7.53
C LEU A 14 1.48 4.14 -7.80
N LYS A 15 1.20 4.47 -9.06
CA LYS A 15 0.91 5.83 -9.51
C LYS A 15 -0.44 5.85 -10.18
N VAL A 16 -1.47 6.06 -9.36
CA VAL A 16 -2.85 6.06 -9.81
C VAL A 16 -3.46 7.43 -9.59
N THR A 17 -4.01 7.97 -10.66
CA THR A 17 -4.75 9.23 -10.65
C THR A 17 -6.23 8.93 -10.65
N ASP A 18 -6.96 9.71 -9.88
CA ASP A 18 -8.41 9.73 -9.88
C ASP A 18 -9.02 10.06 -11.25
N ALA A 19 -10.09 9.33 -11.60
CA ALA A 19 -10.79 9.43 -12.87
C ALA A 19 -11.55 10.76 -13.05
N THR A 20 -11.83 11.48 -11.97
CA THR A 20 -12.49 12.80 -12.04
C THR A 20 -11.49 13.94 -12.23
N GLY A 21 -10.18 13.64 -12.23
CA GLY A 21 -9.12 14.64 -12.43
C GLY A 21 -8.82 15.48 -11.19
N ASN A 22 -9.34 15.11 -10.02
CA ASN A 22 -9.19 15.88 -8.79
C ASN A 22 -7.85 15.69 -8.05
N GLY A 23 -6.89 14.97 -8.66
CA GLY A 23 -5.57 14.76 -8.08
C GLY A 23 -5.58 13.91 -6.80
N VAL A 24 -6.64 13.13 -6.58
CA VAL A 24 -6.70 12.16 -5.48
C VAL A 24 -5.76 11.00 -5.79
N GLU A 25 -4.98 10.60 -4.79
CA GLU A 25 -3.96 9.55 -4.89
C GLU A 25 -4.24 8.40 -3.92
N VAL A 26 -3.74 7.22 -4.27
CA VAL A 26 -3.81 6.02 -3.43
C VAL A 26 -2.41 5.56 -3.06
N ASP A 27 -2.20 5.31 -1.77
CA ASP A 27 -1.00 4.65 -1.23
C ASP A 27 -1.38 3.28 -0.66
N VAL A 28 -0.62 2.25 -1.05
CA VAL A 28 -0.68 0.93 -0.44
C VAL A 28 0.64 0.68 0.26
N ALA A 29 0.59 0.41 1.56
CA ALA A 29 1.78 0.21 2.37
C ALA A 29 1.69 -1.01 3.27
N THR A 30 2.80 -1.71 3.45
CA THR A 30 2.92 -2.81 4.42
C THR A 30 3.60 -2.31 5.69
N ASN A 31 2.99 -2.57 6.84
CA ASN A 31 3.62 -2.36 8.15
C ASN A 31 4.74 -3.38 8.35
N LEU A 32 5.96 -2.90 8.55
CA LEU A 32 7.18 -3.69 8.65
C LEU A 32 7.33 -4.41 9.99
N LEU A 33 6.53 -4.07 10.99
CA LEU A 33 6.57 -4.66 12.33
C LEU A 33 5.63 -5.85 12.46
N ASN A 34 4.44 -5.77 11.87
CA ASN A 34 3.38 -6.77 12.06
C ASN A 34 2.78 -7.31 10.76
N GLY A 35 3.21 -6.82 9.61
CA GLY A 35 2.73 -7.28 8.30
C GLY A 35 1.33 -6.81 7.91
N THR A 36 0.67 -5.96 8.71
CA THR A 36 -0.64 -5.37 8.33
C THR A 36 -0.50 -4.50 7.08
N VAL A 37 -1.53 -4.48 6.24
CA VAL A 37 -1.58 -3.66 5.03
C VAL A 37 -2.45 -2.43 5.29
N ARG A 38 -1.96 -1.26 4.91
CA ARG A 38 -2.70 0.00 4.93
C ARG A 38 -2.99 0.42 3.49
N LEU A 39 -4.26 0.68 3.20
CA LEU A 39 -4.71 1.38 2.01
C LEU A 39 -5.07 2.81 2.44
N SER A 40 -4.45 3.81 1.83
CA SER A 40 -4.70 5.23 2.12
C SER A 40 -5.21 5.89 0.86
N VAL A 41 -6.34 6.59 0.96
CA VAL A 41 -6.78 7.57 -0.03
C VAL A 41 -6.30 8.92 0.48
N LEU A 42 -5.48 9.62 -0.29
CA LEU A 42 -4.92 10.90 0.11
C LEU A 42 -5.90 12.02 -0.24
N TRP A 43 -6.02 13.02 0.64
CA TRP A 43 -6.81 14.24 0.45
C TRP A 43 -8.34 14.08 0.51
N THR A 44 -8.89 12.89 0.27
CA THR A 44 -10.34 12.61 0.27
C THR A 44 -10.68 11.30 0.99
N GLN A 45 -11.98 10.99 1.10
CA GLN A 45 -12.47 9.74 1.69
C GLN A 45 -12.59 8.60 0.67
N GLU A 46 -12.76 8.95 -0.61
CA GLU A 46 -12.96 8.02 -1.71
C GLU A 46 -12.20 8.47 -2.95
N ILE A 47 -11.97 7.53 -3.87
CA ILE A 47 -11.33 7.74 -5.15
C ILE A 47 -12.13 7.01 -6.24
N TYR A 48 -12.28 7.65 -7.39
CA TYR A 48 -12.89 7.05 -8.56
C TYR A 48 -11.79 6.54 -9.48
N LEU A 49 -11.83 5.26 -9.83
CA LEU A 49 -10.77 4.63 -10.61
C LEU A 49 -11.28 4.22 -11.99
N HIS A 50 -10.48 4.48 -13.02
CA HIS A 50 -10.62 3.76 -14.28
C HIS A 50 -10.36 2.26 -14.06
N PRO A 51 -10.94 1.37 -14.89
CA PRO A 51 -10.79 -0.08 -14.72
C PRO A 51 -9.33 -0.54 -14.58
N ASP A 52 -8.43 -0.07 -15.45
CA ASP A 52 -7.01 -0.44 -15.41
C ASP A 52 -6.30 0.05 -14.14
N ALA A 53 -6.70 1.21 -13.63
CA ALA A 53 -6.19 1.77 -12.39
C ALA A 53 -6.68 0.98 -11.16
N ALA A 54 -7.94 0.54 -11.19
CA ALA A 54 -8.49 -0.34 -10.16
C ALA A 54 -7.74 -1.68 -10.12
N GLU A 55 -7.40 -2.25 -11.28
CA GLU A 55 -6.58 -3.45 -11.37
C GLU A 55 -5.18 -3.22 -10.77
N GLN A 56 -4.53 -2.09 -11.09
CA GLN A 56 -3.21 -1.76 -10.51
C GLN A 56 -3.24 -1.66 -8.98
N VAL A 57 -4.27 -1.05 -8.41
CA VAL A 57 -4.46 -0.99 -6.95
C VAL A 57 -4.64 -2.41 -6.38
N ALA A 58 -5.46 -3.25 -7.03
CA ALA A 58 -5.65 -4.64 -6.60
C ALA A 58 -4.33 -5.43 -6.62
N GLN A 59 -3.53 -5.30 -7.69
CA GLN A 59 -2.22 -5.93 -7.78
C GLN A 59 -1.25 -5.42 -6.70
N SER A 60 -1.28 -4.13 -6.38
CA SER A 60 -0.48 -3.55 -5.29
C SER A 60 -0.88 -4.13 -3.92
N LEU A 61 -2.18 -4.24 -3.65
CA LEU A 61 -2.70 -4.89 -2.44
C LEU A 61 -2.25 -6.35 -2.34
N LEU A 62 -2.27 -7.10 -3.44
CA LEU A 62 -1.79 -8.48 -3.47
C LEU A 62 -0.29 -8.58 -3.10
N ARG A 63 0.54 -7.71 -3.68
CA ARG A 63 1.99 -7.64 -3.34
C ARG A 63 2.20 -7.28 -1.87
N ALA A 64 1.48 -6.30 -1.36
CA ALA A 64 1.56 -5.88 0.04
C ALA A 64 1.11 -7.00 0.98
N ALA A 65 0.04 -7.72 0.65
CA ALA A 65 -0.44 -8.86 1.42
C ALA A 65 0.57 -10.02 1.44
N GLU A 66 1.20 -10.31 0.31
CA GLU A 66 2.27 -11.31 0.25
C GLU A 66 3.45 -10.92 1.14
N ARG A 67 3.90 -9.66 1.06
CA ARG A 67 4.96 -9.15 1.92
C ARG A 67 4.56 -9.21 3.40
N GLY A 68 3.33 -8.84 3.73
CA GLY A 68 2.78 -8.90 5.08
C GLY A 68 2.81 -10.32 5.66
N ARG A 69 2.38 -11.32 4.89
CA ARG A 69 2.47 -12.74 5.29
C ARG A 69 3.90 -13.19 5.56
N ARG A 70 4.87 -12.73 4.77
CA ARG A 70 6.30 -13.05 4.99
C ARG A 70 6.83 -12.45 6.29
N ILE A 71 6.35 -11.27 6.68
CA ILE A 71 6.73 -10.58 7.92
C ILE A 71 6.07 -11.22 9.14
N ALA A 72 4.78 -11.54 9.05
CA ALA A 72 4.02 -12.13 10.14
C ALA A 72 4.38 -13.60 10.40
N ARG A 73 5.07 -14.27 9.47
CA ARG A 73 5.49 -15.65 9.66
C ARG A 73 6.54 -15.72 10.77
N PRO A 74 6.31 -16.50 11.84
CA PRO A 74 7.33 -16.71 12.85
C PRO A 74 8.57 -17.34 12.19
N LYS A 75 9.77 -16.91 12.58
CA LYS A 75 11.01 -17.55 12.14
C LYS A 75 10.94 -19.03 12.55
N PRO A 76 11.29 -19.97 11.65
CA PRO A 76 11.38 -21.38 12.04
C PRO A 76 12.38 -21.51 13.20
N GLY A 77 11.91 -21.92 14.38
CA GLY A 77 12.74 -22.15 15.57
C GLY A 77 12.65 -21.13 16.72
N ALA A 78 11.63 -20.27 16.75
CA ALA A 78 11.25 -19.49 17.94
C ALA A 78 10.16 -20.21 18.74
#